data_AF-A0A2E9KBP7-F1
#
_entry.id   AF-A0A2E9KBP7-F1
#
_cell.length_a   1.000
_cell.length_b   1.000
_cell.length_c   1.000
_cell.angle_alpha   90.00
_cell.angle_beta   90.00
_cell.angle_gamma   90.00
#
_symmetry.space_group_name_H-M   'P 1'
#
loop_
_entity.id
_entity.type
_entity.pdbx_description
1 polymer ?
#
loop_
_entity_poly.entity_id
_entity_poly.type
_entity_poly.pdbx_seq_one_letter_code
_entity_poly.pdbx_strand_id
1 'polypeptide(L)'
;MWQDKWVTVVLIVLLGLLQYRLWFGKNSLPDYLALKQEVQQQSLQNDNLAQRNNLLKADISDLKIGLESIEERARNELGLIKQGETFYRILPADNE
;
A
#
# COMPACT_ATOMS: atom_id res chain seq x y z
N MET A 1 61.03 -13.25 30.90
CA MET A 1 59.67 -13.53 31.42
C MET A 1 58.65 -12.39 31.22
N TRP A 2 59.09 -11.14 30.93
CA TRP A 2 58.17 -10.03 30.62
C TRP A 2 58.10 -9.68 29.11
N GLN A 3 59.04 -10.13 28.28
CA GLN A 3 59.04 -9.87 26.83
C GLN A 3 57.96 -10.68 26.08
N ASP A 4 57.64 -11.88 26.53
CA ASP A 4 56.76 -12.81 25.78
C ASP A 4 55.27 -12.47 25.91
N LYS A 5 54.91 -11.57 26.83
CA LYS A 5 53.51 -11.23 27.17
C LYS A 5 52.92 -10.11 26.33
N TRP A 6 53.72 -9.41 25.53
CA TRP A 6 53.23 -8.32 24.68
C TRP A 6 52.26 -8.84 23.61
N VAL A 7 52.51 -10.04 23.07
CA VAL A 7 51.61 -10.69 22.11
C VAL A 7 50.22 -10.87 22.72
N THR A 8 50.13 -11.26 23.99
CA THR A 8 48.84 -11.39 24.70
C THR A 8 48.11 -10.06 24.82
N VAL A 9 48.84 -8.97 25.11
CA VAL A 9 48.25 -7.62 25.17
C VAL A 9 47.72 -7.19 23.81
N VAL A 10 48.49 -7.41 22.73
CA VAL A 10 48.05 -7.10 21.36
C VAL A 10 46.82 -7.93 20.99
N LEU A 11 46.79 -9.22 21.36
CA LEU A 11 45.66 -10.10 21.10
C LEU A 11 44.40 -9.64 21.83
N ILE A 12 44.53 -9.18 23.08
CA ILE A 12 43.43 -8.64 23.88
C ILE A 12 42.91 -7.32 23.28
N VAL A 13 43.81 -6.45 22.82
CA VAL A 13 43.42 -5.19 22.16
C VAL A 13 42.70 -5.47 20.83
N LEU A 14 43.21 -6.41 20.04
CA LEU A 14 42.57 -6.84 18.79
C LEU A 14 41.19 -7.44 19.07
N LEU A 15 41.08 -8.28 20.11
CA LEU A 15 39.81 -8.87 20.52
C LEU A 15 38.83 -7.79 20.97
N GLY A 16 39.26 -6.81 21.77
CA GLY A 16 38.45 -5.68 22.21
C GLY A 16 37.96 -4.83 21.03
N LEU A 17 38.82 -4.54 20.05
CA LEU A 17 38.43 -3.86 18.82
C LEU A 17 37.42 -4.66 18.00
N LEU A 18 37.57 -5.99 17.95
CA LEU A 18 36.64 -6.87 17.24
C LEU A 18 35.28 -6.88 17.93
N GLN A 19 35.25 -7.00 19.27
CA GLN A 19 34.03 -6.93 20.07
C GLN A 19 33.35 -5.57 19.93
N TYR A 20 34.11 -4.48 19.99
CA TYR A 20 33.60 -3.13 19.79
C TYR A 20 33.02 -2.94 18.39
N ARG A 21 33.70 -3.43 17.35
CA ARG A 21 33.20 -3.44 15.97
C ARG A 21 31.95 -4.31 15.80
N LEU A 22 31.80 -5.38 16.58
CA LEU A 22 30.62 -6.25 16.51
C LEU A 22 29.39 -5.59 17.16
N TRP A 23 29.61 -4.78 18.19
CA TRP A 23 28.55 -4.05 18.90
C TRP A 23 28.19 -2.69 18.28
N PHE A 24 29.16 -1.99 17.66
CA PHE A 24 29.01 -0.63 17.10
C PHE A 24 29.37 -0.50 15.61
N GLY A 25 29.77 -1.59 14.94
CA GLY A 25 30.08 -1.55 13.51
C GLY A 25 28.82 -1.53 12.64
N LYS A 26 28.94 -0.99 11.43
CA LYS A 26 27.94 -1.08 10.37
C LYS A 26 27.43 -2.53 10.31
N ASN A 27 26.13 -2.77 10.55
CA ASN A 27 25.47 -4.06 10.87
C ASN A 27 25.25 -4.41 12.36
N SER A 28 25.31 -3.44 13.28
CA SER A 28 25.02 -3.63 14.71
C SER A 28 23.58 -4.09 14.95
N LEU A 29 23.35 -5.02 15.90
CA LEU A 29 22.02 -5.47 16.35
C LEU A 29 20.96 -4.35 16.51
N PRO A 30 21.28 -3.18 17.11
CA PRO A 30 20.32 -2.07 17.23
C PRO A 30 19.86 -1.51 15.88
N ASP A 31 20.70 -1.52 14.86
CA ASP A 31 20.37 -0.98 13.52
C ASP A 31 19.38 -1.89 12.80
N TYR A 32 19.57 -3.21 12.96
CA TYR A 32 18.61 -4.20 12.45
C TYR A 32 17.28 -4.16 13.21
N LEU A 33 17.31 -3.94 14.52
CA LEU A 33 16.11 -3.75 15.34
C LEU A 33 15.36 -2.47 14.94
N ALA A 34 16.07 -1.36 14.77
CA ALA A 34 15.49 -0.08 14.34
C ALA A 34 14.87 -0.18 12.95
N LEU A 35 15.57 -0.78 11.97
CA LEU A 35 15.06 -0.95 10.61
C LEU A 35 13.84 -1.89 10.57
N LYS A 36 13.85 -2.97 11.37
CA LYS A 36 12.70 -3.86 11.50
C LYS A 36 11.49 -3.14 12.10
N GLN A 37 11.72 -2.26 13.07
CA GLN A 37 10.68 -1.49 13.73
C GLN A 37 10.06 -0.45 12.79
N GLU A 38 10.88 0.18 11.94
CA GLU A 38 10.42 1.13 10.92
C GLU A 38 9.58 0.44 9.83
N VAL A 39 10.01 -0.73 9.36
CA VAL A 39 9.24 -1.55 8.40
C VAL A 39 7.90 -1.98 8.99
N GLN A 40 7.84 -2.35 10.27
CA GLN A 40 6.58 -2.70 10.92
C GLN A 40 5.62 -1.51 11.03
N GLN A 41 6.13 -0.32 11.35
CA GLN A 41 5.31 0.90 11.40
C GLN A 41 4.74 1.25 10.02
N GLN A 42 5.55 1.17 8.97
CA GLN A 42 5.10 1.44 7.60
C GLN A 42 4.09 0.40 7.10
N SER A 43 4.25 -0.88 7.46
CA SER A 43 3.27 -1.93 7.11
C SER A 43 1.89 -1.64 7.72
N LEU A 44 1.85 -1.27 9.01
CA LEU A 44 0.59 -0.95 9.69
C LEU A 44 -0.12 0.27 9.06
N GLN A 45 0.64 1.28 8.66
CA GLN A 45 0.10 2.44 7.97
C GLN A 45 -0.46 2.06 6.58
N ASN A 46 0.25 1.22 5.85
CA ASN A 46 -0.18 0.75 4.52
C ASN A 46 -1.47 -0.08 4.61
N ASP A 47 -1.56 -0.99 5.59
CA ASP A 47 -2.77 -1.79 5.83
C ASP A 47 -3.99 -0.90 6.12
N ASN A 48 -3.82 0.16 6.92
CA ASN A 48 -4.89 1.11 7.19
C ASN A 48 -5.32 1.87 5.93
N LEU A 49 -4.37 2.30 5.11
CA LEU A 49 -4.66 2.99 3.84
C LEU A 49 -5.35 2.06 2.84
N ALA A 50 -4.93 0.80 2.75
CA ALA A 50 -5.55 -0.21 1.90
C ALA A 50 -7.01 -0.47 2.29
N GLN A 51 -7.29 -0.58 3.60
CA GLN A 51 -8.66 -0.73 4.10
C GLN A 51 -9.55 0.46 3.72
N ARG A 52 -9.07 1.70 3.92
CA ARG A 52 -9.80 2.91 3.53
C ARG A 52 -10.03 2.98 2.02
N ASN A 53 -9.03 2.62 1.21
CA ASN A 53 -9.16 2.61 -0.24
C ASN A 53 -10.22 1.62 -0.71
N ASN A 54 -10.27 0.44 -0.09
CA ASN A 54 -11.28 -0.58 -0.41
C ASN A 54 -12.70 -0.10 -0.06
N LEU A 55 -12.88 0.54 1.10
CA LEU A 55 -14.17 1.14 1.49
C LEU A 55 -14.60 2.23 0.51
N LEU A 56 -13.70 3.17 0.20
CA LEU A 56 -14.00 4.25 -0.75
C LEU A 56 -14.34 3.72 -2.15
N LYS A 57 -13.68 2.64 -2.60
CA LYS A 57 -14.02 2.00 -3.87
C LYS A 57 -15.40 1.35 -3.84
N ALA A 58 -15.77 0.73 -2.73
CA ALA A 58 -17.11 0.17 -2.56
C ALA A 58 -18.16 1.29 -2.61
N ASP A 59 -17.95 2.39 -1.88
CA ASP A 59 -18.86 3.55 -1.91
C ASP A 59 -19.00 4.15 -3.32
N ILE A 60 -17.90 4.29 -4.06
CA ILE A 60 -17.94 4.76 -5.46
C ILE A 60 -18.71 3.80 -6.34
N SER A 61 -18.53 2.49 -6.16
CA SER A 61 -19.25 1.46 -6.92
C SER A 61 -20.76 1.55 -6.63
N ASP A 62 -21.15 1.66 -5.37
CA ASP A 62 -22.56 1.76 -4.96
C ASP A 62 -23.21 3.04 -5.48
N LEU A 63 -22.51 4.17 -5.40
CA LEU A 63 -22.96 5.45 -5.98
C LEU A 63 -23.17 5.36 -7.49
N LYS A 64 -22.27 4.66 -8.19
CA LYS A 64 -22.34 4.51 -9.65
C LYS A 64 -23.51 3.60 -10.06
N ILE A 65 -23.71 2.48 -9.36
CA ILE A 65 -24.84 1.57 -9.58
C ILE A 65 -26.17 2.29 -9.31
N GLY A 66 -26.24 3.10 -8.25
CA GLY A 66 -27.42 3.90 -7.93
C GLY A 66 -27.76 4.90 -9.04
N LEU A 67 -26.74 5.58 -9.60
CA LEU A 67 -26.92 6.52 -10.72
C LEU A 67 -27.38 5.84 -12.01
N GLU A 68 -26.79 4.70 -12.37
CA GLU A 68 -27.21 3.90 -13.54
C GLU A 68 -28.66 3.42 -13.39
N SER A 69 -29.06 3.01 -12.19
CA SER A 69 -30.43 2.59 -11.89
C SER A 69 -31.45 3.74 -12.05
N ILE A 70 -31.06 4.95 -11.66
CA ILE A 70 -31.91 6.15 -11.83
C ILE A 70 -31.98 6.56 -13.30
N GLU A 71 -30.88 6.49 -14.05
CA GLU A 71 -30.85 6.79 -15.48
C GLU A 71 -31.72 5.82 -16.28
N GLU A 72 -31.64 4.52 -15.97
CA GLU A 72 -32.47 3.49 -16.61
C GLU A 72 -33.96 3.75 -16.36
N ARG A 73 -34.34 4.11 -15.12
CA ARG A 73 -35.71 4.51 -14.79
C ARG A 73 -36.15 5.78 -15.54
N ALA A 74 -35.31 6.81 -15.60
CA ALA A 74 -35.62 8.06 -16.30
C ALA A 74 -35.82 7.84 -17.82
N ARG A 75 -35.01 6.96 -18.43
CA ARG A 75 -35.13 6.61 -19.85
C ARG A 75 -36.35 5.74 -20.13
N ASN A 76 -36.60 4.70 -19.32
CA ASN A 76 -37.65 3.72 -19.58
C ASN A 76 -39.04 4.17 -19.13
N GLU A 77 -39.17 4.82 -17.96
CA GLU A 77 -40.47 5.22 -17.41
C GLU A 77 -40.91 6.61 -17.87
N LEU A 78 -39.96 7.56 -17.96
CA LEU A 78 -40.26 8.96 -18.27
C LEU A 78 -39.92 9.37 -19.70
N GLY A 79 -39.27 8.48 -20.47
CA GLY A 79 -38.83 8.78 -21.84
C GLY A 79 -37.84 9.94 -21.93
N LEU A 80 -37.15 10.26 -20.83
CA LEU A 80 -36.22 11.38 -20.77
C LEU A 80 -34.92 11.01 -21.50
N ILE A 81 -34.43 11.96 -22.30
CA ILE A 81 -33.17 11.84 -23.05
C ILE A 81 -32.19 12.90 -22.55
N LYS A 82 -30.89 12.60 -22.59
CA LYS A 82 -29.86 13.52 -22.11
C LYS A 82 -29.72 14.72 -23.06
N GLN A 83 -29.34 15.88 -22.53
CA GLN A 83 -29.02 17.06 -23.35
C GLN A 83 -27.93 16.72 -24.38
N GLY A 84 -28.22 16.90 -25.67
CA GLY A 84 -27.31 16.58 -26.79
C GLY A 84 -27.36 15.12 -27.29
N GLU A 85 -28.24 14.27 -26.74
CA GLU A 85 -28.46 12.90 -27.21
C GLU A 85 -29.48 12.88 -28.37
N THR A 86 -29.20 12.08 -29.41
CA THR A 86 -30.16 11.81 -30.50
C THR A 86 -30.77 10.43 -30.30
N PHE A 87 -32.07 10.36 -30.00
CA PHE A 87 -32.79 9.12 -29.76
C PHE A 87 -33.39 8.56 -31.05
N TYR A 88 -33.02 7.32 -31.40
CA TYR A 88 -33.57 6.60 -32.54
C TYR A 88 -34.51 5.51 -32.06
N ARG A 89 -35.80 5.61 -32.39
CA ARG A 89 -36.79 4.56 -32.14
C ARG A 89 -37.04 3.79 -33.42
N ILE A 90 -36.59 2.54 -33.46
CA ILE A 90 -36.84 1.64 -34.60
C ILE A 90 -38.29 1.15 -34.47
N LEU A 91 -39.17 1.59 -35.37
CA LEU A 91 -40.51 1.03 -35.48
C LEU A 91 -40.46 -0.19 -36.41
N PRO A 92 -41.15 -1.30 -36.08
CA PRO A 92 -41.27 -2.42 -37.01
C PRO A 92 -41.92 -1.91 -38.29
N ALA A 93 -41.41 -2.35 -39.44
CA ALA A 93 -42.04 -2.08 -40.71
C ALA A 93 -43.42 -2.75 -40.69
N ASP A 94 -44.47 -1.95 -40.86
CA ASP A 94 -45.82 -2.46 -41.09
C ASP A 94 -45.77 -3.28 -42.38
N ASN A 95 -45.78 -4.60 -42.22
CA ASN A 95 -45.96 -5.52 -43.33
C ASN A 95 -47.48 -5.61 -43.54
N GLU A 96 -48.00 -4.82 -44.48
CA GLU A 96 -49.34 -5.02 -45.08
C GLU A 96 -49.50 -6.41 -45.69
#